data_AF-A0A0A2V3Z2-F1
#
_entry.id   AF-A0A0A2V3Z2-F1
#
_cell.length_a   1.000
_cell.length_b   1.000
_cell.length_c   1.000
_cell.angle_alpha   90.00
_cell.angle_beta   90.00
_cell.angle_gamma   90.00
#
_symmetry.space_group_name_H-M   'P 1'
#
loop_
_entity.id
_entity.type
_entity.pdbx_description
1 polymer ?
#
loop_
_entity_poly.entity_id
_entity_poly.type
_entity_poly.pdbx_seq_one_letter_code
_entity_poly.pdbx_strand_id
1 'polypeptide(L)'
;MVTVKKPPPFKRVLWFSEGELQERRNRLLELMKRDNLNGFLMTKQESLYYLTGFDTFGYVFFQAMYFHNDGRMRLITRIPDLYVNFGSERYPIRSDDASSNPVSLVPRVLKEFGIDKSSTNRL
;
A
#
# COMPACT_ATOMS: atom_id res chain seq x y z
N MET A 1 0.33 -29.55 29.92
CA MET A 1 0.48 -29.31 28.48
C MET A 1 -0.63 -28.36 28.06
N VAL A 2 -0.33 -27.08 27.79
CA VAL A 2 -1.36 -26.09 27.44
C VAL A 2 -1.56 -26.12 25.93
N THR A 3 -2.72 -26.56 25.48
CA THR A 3 -3.10 -26.53 24.06
C THR A 3 -3.35 -25.08 23.66
N VAL A 4 -2.40 -24.46 22.98
CA VAL A 4 -2.57 -23.12 22.39
C VAL A 4 -3.57 -23.26 21.24
N LYS A 5 -4.79 -22.79 21.44
CA LYS A 5 -5.81 -22.75 20.39
C LYS A 5 -5.36 -21.74 19.34
N LYS A 6 -5.14 -22.18 18.10
CA LYS A 6 -4.87 -21.24 16.99
C LYS A 6 -6.06 -20.28 16.88
N PRO A 7 -5.82 -18.96 16.84
CA PRO A 7 -6.89 -18.01 16.61
C PRO A 7 -7.52 -18.30 15.23
N PRO A 8 -8.85 -18.15 15.10
CA PRO A 8 -9.50 -18.30 13.81
C PRO A 8 -8.91 -17.31 12.80
N PRO A 9 -8.88 -17.67 11.50
CA PRO A 9 -8.42 -16.74 10.47
C PRO A 9 -9.31 -15.49 10.48
N PHE A 10 -8.69 -14.32 10.45
CA PHE A 10 -9.42 -13.06 10.34
C PHE A 10 -10.22 -13.05 9.04
N LYS A 11 -11.56 -12.94 9.16
CA LYS A 11 -12.43 -12.76 8.01
C LYS A 11 -12.08 -11.42 7.36
N ARG A 12 -11.71 -11.43 6.08
CA ARG A 12 -11.52 -10.22 5.29
C ARG A 12 -12.86 -9.48 5.23
N VAL A 13 -13.00 -8.42 6.02
CA VAL A 13 -14.16 -7.53 5.97
C VAL A 13 -13.77 -6.37 5.05
N LEU A 14 -14.29 -6.37 3.84
CA LEU A 14 -14.27 -5.21 2.97
C LEU A 14 -15.66 -4.57 2.99
N TRP A 15 -15.70 -3.26 3.19
CA TRP A 15 -16.93 -2.48 3.07
C TRP A 15 -17.37 -2.33 1.62
N PHE A 16 -16.42 -2.35 0.69
CA PHE A 16 -16.65 -2.29 -0.75
C PHE A 16 -16.40 -3.65 -1.39
N SER A 17 -17.16 -3.96 -2.44
CA SER A 17 -16.91 -5.18 -3.21
C SER A 17 -15.55 -5.11 -3.94
N GLU A 18 -14.93 -6.25 -4.24
CA GLU A 18 -13.68 -6.25 -5.02
C GLU A 18 -13.91 -5.66 -6.43
N GLY A 19 -15.09 -5.87 -7.02
CA GLY A 19 -15.47 -5.27 -8.30
C GLY A 19 -15.47 -3.74 -8.24
N GLU A 20 -16.08 -3.18 -7.20
CA GLU A 20 -16.10 -1.72 -6.99
C GLU A 20 -14.69 -1.15 -6.78
N LEU A 21 -13.86 -1.81 -5.97
CA LEU A 21 -12.46 -1.39 -5.78
C LEU A 21 -11.68 -1.47 -7.10
N GLN A 22 -11.92 -2.49 -7.91
CA GLN A 22 -11.30 -2.65 -9.22
C GLN A 22 -11.74 -1.54 -10.19
N GLU A 23 -13.02 -1.18 -10.21
CA GLU A 23 -13.53 -0.07 -11.02
C GLU A 23 -12.87 1.27 -10.63
N ARG A 24 -12.70 1.52 -9.32
CA ARG A 24 -11.98 2.72 -8.83
C ARG A 24 -10.52 2.73 -9.32
N ARG A 25 -9.82 1.59 -9.26
CA ARG A 25 -8.43 1.45 -9.75
C ARG A 25 -8.34 1.59 -11.27
N ASN A 26 -9.32 1.07 -12.01
CA ASN A 26 -9.36 1.20 -13.47
C ASN A 26 -9.53 2.66 -13.89
N ARG A 27 -10.45 3.40 -13.26
CA ARG A 27 -10.61 4.86 -13.50
C ARG A 27 -9.33 5.63 -13.20
N LEU A 28 -8.65 5.26 -12.12
CA LEU A 28 -7.36 5.86 -11.77
C LEU A 28 -6.29 5.57 -12.83
N LEU A 29 -6.19 4.33 -13.33
CA LEU A 29 -5.27 3.97 -14.41
C LEU A 29 -5.55 4.76 -15.70
N GLU A 30 -6.82 4.97 -16.04
CA GLU A 30 -7.21 5.80 -17.19
C GLU A 30 -6.75 7.25 -17.02
N LEU A 31 -6.95 7.84 -15.84
CA LEU A 31 -6.49 9.19 -15.53
C LEU A 31 -4.97 9.31 -15.57
N MET A 32 -4.26 8.35 -14.99
CA MET A 32 -2.79 8.31 -15.04
C MET A 32 -2.28 8.19 -16.48
N LYS A 33 -2.93 7.37 -17.31
CA LYS A 33 -2.58 7.23 -18.73
C LYS A 33 -2.81 8.53 -19.49
N ARG A 34 -3.95 9.21 -19.23
CA ARG A 34 -4.28 10.52 -19.82
C ARG A 34 -3.23 11.57 -19.46
N ASP A 35 -2.80 11.57 -18.21
CA ASP A 35 -1.87 12.58 -17.67
C ASP A 35 -0.40 12.14 -17.81
N ASN A 36 -0.14 11.01 -18.49
CA ASN A 36 1.17 10.41 -18.75
C ASN A 36 2.01 10.19 -17.48
N LEU A 37 1.37 9.69 -16.41
CA LEU A 37 1.99 9.37 -15.13
C LEU A 37 2.43 7.91 -15.06
N ASN A 38 3.65 7.66 -14.57
CA ASN A 38 4.15 6.28 -14.35
C ASN A 38 3.63 5.65 -13.05
N GLY A 39 3.20 6.47 -12.10
CA GLY A 39 2.84 6.04 -10.78
C GLY A 39 2.59 7.21 -9.86
N PHE A 40 2.11 6.92 -8.66
CA PHE A 40 2.01 7.93 -7.61
C PHE A 40 2.16 7.29 -6.24
N LEU A 41 2.64 8.10 -5.30
CA LEU A 41 2.80 7.74 -3.90
C LEU A 41 1.65 8.32 -3.09
N MET A 42 0.88 7.45 -2.45
CA MET A 42 -0.18 7.85 -1.53
C MET A 42 0.31 7.76 -0.10
N THR A 43 0.05 8.81 0.66
CA THR A 43 0.37 8.91 2.11
C THR A 43 -0.86 9.24 2.96
N LYS A 44 -2.02 9.39 2.32
CA LYS A 44 -3.30 9.71 2.96
C LYS A 44 -4.13 8.45 3.11
N GLN A 45 -4.59 8.19 4.33
CA GLN A 45 -5.36 6.98 4.63
C GLN A 45 -6.68 6.94 3.89
N GLU A 46 -7.30 8.10 3.66
CA GLU A 46 -8.52 8.24 2.90
C GLU A 46 -8.34 7.75 1.46
N SER A 47 -7.20 8.06 0.84
CA SER A 47 -6.86 7.58 -0.52
C SER A 47 -6.60 6.08 -0.54
N LEU A 48 -5.87 5.55 0.45
CA LEU A 48 -5.62 4.11 0.57
C LEU A 48 -6.96 3.37 0.75
N TYR A 49 -7.77 3.79 1.71
CA TYR A 49 -9.08 3.20 2.00
C TYR A 49 -10.02 3.27 0.79
N TYR A 50 -10.09 4.41 0.11
CA TYR A 50 -10.94 4.56 -1.06
C TYR A 50 -10.57 3.59 -2.20
N LEU A 51 -9.28 3.40 -2.48
CA LEU A 51 -8.84 2.55 -3.60
C LEU A 51 -8.76 1.06 -3.26
N THR A 52 -8.75 0.72 -1.97
CA THR A 52 -8.36 -0.64 -1.56
C THR A 52 -9.10 -1.23 -0.39
N GLY A 53 -9.86 -0.43 0.35
CA GLY A 53 -10.48 -0.83 1.61
C GLY A 53 -9.47 -1.07 2.73
N PHE A 54 -8.20 -0.67 2.56
CA PHE A 54 -7.20 -0.74 3.63
C PHE A 54 -7.63 0.19 4.78
N ASP A 55 -8.08 -0.42 5.87
CA ASP A 55 -8.51 0.23 7.10
C ASP A 55 -7.55 -0.18 8.22
N THR A 56 -6.95 0.81 8.89
CA THR A 56 -5.86 0.63 9.84
C THR A 56 -6.05 1.54 11.03
N PHE A 57 -5.70 1.04 12.22
CA PHE A 57 -5.63 1.86 13.43
C PHE A 57 -4.32 2.67 13.52
N GLY A 58 -3.34 2.37 12.66
CA GLY A 58 -1.98 2.92 12.67
C GLY A 58 -1.83 4.33 12.09
N TYR A 59 -2.85 5.19 12.13
CA TYR A 59 -2.81 6.54 11.54
C TYR A 59 -1.66 7.43 12.08
N VAL A 60 -1.17 7.13 13.29
CA VAL A 60 -0.06 7.87 13.92
C VAL A 60 1.33 7.47 13.40
N PHE A 61 1.44 6.42 12.59
CA PHE A 61 2.70 5.94 12.03
C PHE A 61 2.79 6.23 10.54
N PHE A 62 4.03 6.31 10.04
CA PHE A 62 4.25 6.43 8.61
C PHE A 62 3.72 5.19 7.89
N GLN A 63 2.85 5.45 6.92
CA GLN A 63 2.39 4.46 5.96
C GLN A 63 2.33 5.13 4.59
N ALA A 64 2.71 4.39 3.57
CA ALA A 64 2.65 4.87 2.21
C ALA A 64 2.36 3.73 1.25
N MET A 65 1.68 4.01 0.15
CA MET A 65 1.44 3.04 -0.89
C MET A 65 1.86 3.60 -2.22
N TYR A 66 2.71 2.86 -2.93
CA TYR A 66 2.99 3.17 -4.32
C TYR A 66 2.02 2.43 -5.22
N PHE A 67 1.42 3.16 -6.17
CA PHE A 67 0.56 2.61 -7.21
C PHE A 67 1.24 2.85 -8.56
N HIS A 68 1.49 1.78 -9.30
CA HIS A 68 2.16 1.83 -10.60
C HIS A 68 1.14 1.82 -11.75
N ASN A 69 1.53 2.36 -12.90
CA ASN A 69 0.67 2.45 -14.09
C ASN A 69 0.31 1.09 -14.73
N ASP A 70 0.89 -0.02 -14.27
CA ASP A 70 0.47 -1.38 -14.64
C ASP A 70 -0.59 -1.98 -13.68
N GLY A 71 -1.01 -1.21 -12.67
CA GLY A 71 -2.00 -1.61 -11.68
C GLY A 71 -1.42 -2.36 -10.46
N ARG A 72 -0.12 -2.64 -10.43
CA ARG A 72 0.53 -3.19 -9.23
C ARG A 72 0.63 -2.12 -8.15
N MET A 73 0.48 -2.56 -6.90
CA MET A 73 0.58 -1.72 -5.72
C MET A 73 1.54 -2.33 -4.70
N ARG A 74 2.28 -1.48 -4.00
CA ARG A 74 3.11 -1.89 -2.87
C ARG A 74 2.86 -1.00 -1.66
N LEU A 75 2.35 -1.61 -0.59
CA LEU A 75 2.08 -0.93 0.67
C LEU A 75 3.30 -1.00 1.60
N ILE A 76 3.82 0.14 2.01
CA ILE A 76 4.83 0.31 3.05
C ILE A 76 4.07 0.55 4.36
N THR A 77 4.07 -0.44 5.24
CA THR A 77 3.35 -0.35 6.53
C THR A 77 4.04 -1.20 7.60
N ARG A 78 3.73 -0.97 8.87
CA ARG A 78 4.33 -1.72 9.98
C ARG A 78 3.81 -3.15 10.03
N ILE A 79 4.63 -4.05 10.58
CA ILE A 79 4.26 -5.46 10.76
C ILE A 79 2.92 -5.64 11.51
N PRO A 80 2.64 -4.90 12.61
CA PRO A 80 1.36 -5.02 13.30
C PRO A 80 0.14 -4.60 12.46
N ASP A 81 0.33 -3.78 11.43
CA ASP A 81 -0.77 -3.37 10.53
C ASP A 81 -1.00 -4.36 9.37
N LEU A 82 -0.13 -5.38 9.22
CA LEU A 82 -0.25 -6.37 8.14
C LEU A 82 -1.44 -7.31 8.30
N TYR A 83 -2.08 -7.36 9.48
CA TYR A 83 -3.25 -8.21 9.72
C TYR A 83 -4.48 -7.80 8.90
N VAL A 84 -4.47 -6.59 8.32
CA VAL A 84 -5.50 -6.13 7.38
C VAL A 84 -5.30 -6.83 6.04
N ASN A 85 -6.24 -7.69 5.66
CA ASN A 85 -6.20 -8.45 4.41
C ASN A 85 -6.47 -7.55 3.19
N PHE A 86 -5.39 -7.17 2.52
CA PHE A 86 -5.29 -6.27 1.39
C PHE A 86 -4.63 -7.03 0.23
N GLY A 87 -5.26 -7.07 -0.94
CA GLY A 87 -4.92 -7.95 -2.06
C GLY A 87 -3.62 -7.60 -2.82
N SER A 88 -2.78 -6.71 -2.30
CA SER A 88 -1.51 -6.35 -2.94
C SER A 88 -0.31 -6.64 -2.04
N GLU A 89 0.87 -6.60 -2.65
CA GLU A 89 2.13 -6.91 -2.00
C GLU A 89 2.50 -5.84 -0.98
N ARG A 90 3.11 -6.26 0.12
CA ARG A 90 3.41 -5.39 1.27
C ARG A 90 4.90 -5.41 1.57
N TYR A 91 5.44 -4.25 1.88
CA TYR A 91 6.79 -4.06 2.35
C TYR A 91 6.74 -3.73 3.86
N PRO A 92 7.10 -4.68 4.75
CA PRO A 92 6.97 -4.48 6.18
C PRO A 92 8.03 -3.52 6.72
N ILE A 93 7.61 -2.48 7.44
CA ILE A 93 8.48 -1.71 8.34
C ILE A 93 8.72 -2.59 9.58
N ARG A 94 9.96 -3.06 9.75
CA ARG A 94 10.31 -4.10 10.74
C ARG A 94 10.65 -3.57 12.13
N SER A 95 11.05 -2.31 12.28
CA SER A 95 11.51 -1.82 13.58
C SER A 95 10.63 -0.69 14.12
N ASP A 96 10.26 -0.85 15.39
CA ASP A 96 9.66 0.18 16.23
C ASP A 96 10.75 1.03 16.91
N ASP A 97 12.00 0.90 16.48
CA ASP A 97 13.09 1.69 17.00
C ASP A 97 12.93 3.15 16.52
N ALA A 98 13.27 4.09 17.40
CA ALA A 98 13.26 5.52 17.06
C ALA A 98 14.25 5.87 15.94
N SER A 99 15.23 4.98 15.68
CA SER A 99 16.16 5.07 14.55
C SER A 99 15.58 4.59 13.22
N SER A 100 14.39 3.96 13.20
CA SER A 100 13.74 3.61 11.95
C SER A 100 13.47 4.86 11.14
N ASN A 101 13.95 4.85 9.90
CA ASN A 101 13.54 5.84 8.90
C ASN A 101 12.63 5.15 7.89
N PRO A 102 11.32 5.01 8.17
CA PRO A 102 10.41 4.32 7.27
C PRO A 102 10.28 5.03 5.90
N VAL A 103 10.52 6.34 5.87
CA VAL A 103 10.56 7.13 4.63
C VAL A 103 11.69 6.65 3.70
N SER A 104 12.81 6.15 4.26
CA SER A 104 13.92 5.59 3.47
C SER A 104 13.57 4.30 2.70
N LEU A 105 12.41 3.69 2.98
CA LEU A 105 11.89 2.56 2.22
C LEU A 105 11.22 2.99 0.92
N VAL A 106 10.72 4.23 0.83
CA VAL A 106 10.06 4.74 -0.38
C VAL A 106 10.97 4.63 -1.61
N PRO A 107 12.23 5.12 -1.59
CA PRO A 107 13.13 4.96 -2.74
C PRO A 107 13.41 3.49 -3.09
N ARG A 108 13.43 2.59 -2.10
CA ARG A 108 13.66 1.15 -2.35
C ARG A 108 12.49 0.54 -3.11
N VAL A 109 11.27 0.83 -2.66
CA VAL A 109 10.05 0.40 -3.36
C VAL A 109 10.00 0.98 -4.77
N LEU A 110 10.24 2.28 -4.94
CA LEU A 110 10.27 2.92 -6.25
C LEU A 110 11.28 2.24 -7.20
N LYS A 111 12.47 1.91 -6.69
CA LYS A 111 13.51 1.21 -7.47
C LYS A 111 13.07 -0.19 -7.91
N GLU A 112 12.29 -0.90 -7.10
CA GLU A 112 11.71 -2.21 -7.47
C GLU A 112 10.69 -2.09 -8.62
N PHE A 113 10.08 -0.91 -8.79
CA PHE A 113 9.24 -0.56 -9.93
C PHE A 113 10.02 0.09 -11.09
N GLY A 114 11.35 0.13 -11.03
CA GLY A 114 12.20 0.72 -12.07
C GLY A 114 12.22 2.25 -12.07
N ILE A 115 11.75 2.90 -11.00
CA ILE A 115 11.79 4.35 -10.83
C ILE A 115 13.02 4.72 -10.01
N ASP A 116 13.93 5.52 -10.59
CA ASP A 116 15.15 6.01 -9.94
C ASP A 116 15.30 7.51 -10.21
N LYS A 117 16.18 8.21 -9.49
CA LYS A 117 16.39 9.67 -9.66
C LYS A 117 16.75 10.07 -11.08
N SER A 118 17.35 9.17 -11.86
CA SER A 118 17.70 9.39 -13.26
C SER A 118 16.50 9.29 -14.22
N SER A 119 15.33 8.81 -13.76
CA SER A 119 14.09 8.91 -14.51
C SER A 119 13.58 10.35 -14.47
N THR A 120 14.34 11.25 -15.11
CA THR A 120 14.03 12.67 -15.33
C THR A 120 12.83 12.85 -16.29
N ASN A 121 12.27 11.77 -16.82
CA ASN A 121 11.14 11.82 -17.73
C ASN A 121 9.82 11.93 -16.93
N ARG A 122 9.41 13.17 -16.66
CA ARG A 122 8.03 13.58 -16.31
C ARG A 122 7.41 12.92 -15.07
N LEU A 123 7.46 13.66 -13.95
CA LEU A 123 6.37 13.65 -12.97
C LEU A 123 5.13 14.32 -13.56
#